data_AF-A0A5C1QI08-F1
#
_entry.id   AF-A0A5C1QI08-F1
#
_cell.length_a   1.000
_cell.length_b   1.000
_cell.length_c   1.000
_cell.angle_alpha   90.00
_cell.angle_beta   90.00
_cell.angle_gamma   90.00
#
_symmetry.space_group_name_H-M   'P 1'
#
loop_
_entity.id
_entity.type
_entity.pdbx_description
1 polymer ?
#
loop_
_entity_poly.entity_id
_entity_poly.type
_entity_poly.pdbx_seq_one_letter_code
_entity_poly.pdbx_strand_id
1 'polypeptide(L)'
;MNNSEYSRLLDIIKKLRDPQSGCPWDLKQSVESLAPALLEECCECIDGVNNRDLVNIKEELGDIIFTTSLISYIIEQENNGSIDDIIKNVNDKMVRRHPHIFSNTQGVDSSEKVLQQWEEIKKNQEGRVKKNLLDKIPTSLPPLEKSFEIQKKVEKVGFDWENINDIFNKILEETQEVKDAIDSNNQDNLEMEIGDLLFSVVNLSRFLKIDPSKALARTNNKFLKRFSFIEDQMRSKELVLHKDNFKIMDELWDKSKELEK
;
A
#
# COMPACT_ATOMS: atom_id res chain seq x y z
N MET A 1 -20.36 -28.88 -17.54
CA MET A 1 -20.24 -27.45 -17.20
C MET A 1 -18.75 -27.19 -17.04
N ASN A 2 -18.18 -26.23 -17.76
CA ASN A 2 -16.78 -25.84 -17.55
C ASN A 2 -16.68 -25.26 -16.14
N ASN A 3 -16.30 -26.07 -15.16
CA ASN A 3 -15.97 -25.56 -13.84
C ASN A 3 -14.71 -24.73 -13.99
N SER A 4 -14.84 -23.43 -13.75
CA SER A 4 -13.68 -22.53 -13.69
C SER A 4 -12.74 -22.98 -12.56
N GLU A 5 -11.44 -22.72 -12.68
CA GLU A 5 -10.50 -22.97 -11.57
C GLU A 5 -10.90 -22.23 -10.29
N TYR A 6 -11.61 -21.10 -10.43
CA TYR A 6 -12.19 -20.40 -9.29
C TYR A 6 -13.27 -21.24 -8.58
N SER A 7 -14.15 -21.92 -9.32
CA SER A 7 -15.14 -22.84 -8.73
C SER A 7 -14.44 -23.98 -7.97
N ARG A 8 -13.34 -24.52 -8.52
CA ARG A 8 -12.53 -25.53 -7.84
C ARG A 8 -11.90 -25.00 -6.55
N LEU A 9 -11.40 -23.77 -6.54
CA LEU A 9 -10.88 -23.12 -5.33
C LEU A 9 -11.96 -23.03 -4.24
N LEU A 10 -13.17 -22.63 -4.59
CA LEU A 10 -14.29 -22.58 -3.64
C LEU A 10 -14.63 -23.96 -3.07
N ASP A 11 -14.61 -25.01 -3.91
CA ASP A 11 -14.82 -26.39 -3.45
C ASP A 11 -13.71 -26.86 -2.50
N ILE A 12 -12.46 -26.42 -2.71
CA ILE A 12 -11.34 -26.70 -1.80
C ILE A 12 -11.57 -25.99 -0.46
N ILE A 13 -11.90 -24.70 -0.47
CA ILE A 13 -12.16 -23.92 0.75
C ILE A 13 -13.30 -24.54 1.56
N LYS A 14 -14.39 -24.94 0.91
CA LYS A 14 -15.52 -25.65 1.54
C LYS A 14 -15.08 -26.93 2.24
N LYS A 15 -14.20 -27.72 1.62
CA LYS A 15 -13.62 -28.92 2.24
C LYS A 15 -12.70 -28.60 3.39
N LEU A 16 -11.82 -27.60 3.26
CA LEU A 16 -10.92 -27.17 4.32
C LEU A 16 -11.69 -26.70 5.57
N ARG A 17 -12.86 -26.09 5.37
CA ARG A 17 -13.72 -25.60 6.45
C ARG A 17 -14.94 -26.48 6.73
N ASP A 18 -14.93 -27.74 6.31
CA ASP A 18 -15.96 -28.70 6.66
C ASP A 18 -15.94 -28.99 8.17
N PRO A 19 -17.05 -28.84 8.91
CA PRO A 19 -17.05 -29.02 10.37
C PRO A 19 -16.69 -30.44 10.86
N GLN A 20 -16.79 -31.46 10.01
CA GLN A 20 -16.55 -32.85 10.38
C GLN A 20 -15.15 -33.35 9.98
N SER A 21 -14.65 -32.89 8.84
CA SER A 21 -13.45 -33.41 8.18
C SER A 21 -12.45 -32.34 7.74
N GLY A 22 -12.75 -31.07 8.01
CA GLY A 22 -11.93 -29.93 7.65
C GLY A 22 -10.61 -29.83 8.42
N CYS A 23 -9.76 -28.95 7.93
CA CYS A 23 -8.47 -28.66 8.54
C CYS A 23 -8.68 -27.88 9.86
N PRO A 24 -8.09 -28.31 10.99
CA PRO A 24 -8.24 -27.62 12.27
C PRO A 24 -7.76 -26.17 12.26
N TRP A 25 -6.74 -25.86 11.45
CA TRP A 25 -6.25 -24.50 11.30
C TRP A 25 -7.25 -23.61 10.55
N ASP A 26 -7.76 -24.08 9.42
CA ASP A 26 -8.74 -23.35 8.61
C ASP A 26 -10.04 -23.14 9.37
N LEU A 27 -10.54 -24.16 10.08
CA LEU A 27 -11.75 -24.08 10.91
C LEU A 27 -11.66 -23.04 12.03
N LYS A 28 -10.45 -22.80 12.56
CA LYS A 28 -10.22 -21.84 13.65
C LYS A 28 -10.21 -20.39 13.17
N GLN A 29 -10.05 -20.14 11.86
CA GLN A 29 -9.96 -18.77 11.34
C GLN A 29 -11.29 -18.02 11.42
N SER A 30 -11.20 -16.72 11.70
CA SER A 30 -12.28 -15.73 11.58
C SER A 30 -11.90 -14.64 10.58
N VAL A 31 -12.83 -13.73 10.28
CA VAL A 31 -12.55 -12.57 9.42
C VAL A 31 -11.42 -11.72 10.01
N GLU A 32 -11.42 -11.50 11.32
CA GLU A 32 -10.42 -10.70 12.03
C GLU A 32 -9.05 -11.39 12.04
N SER A 33 -9.00 -12.72 12.21
CA SER A 33 -7.72 -13.44 12.26
C SER A 33 -7.01 -13.49 10.92
N LEU A 34 -7.74 -13.35 9.81
CA LEU A 34 -7.20 -13.35 8.45
C LEU A 34 -6.79 -11.96 7.94
N ALA A 35 -7.14 -10.88 8.63
CA ALA A 35 -6.78 -9.52 8.21
C ALA A 35 -5.24 -9.29 8.11
N PRO A 36 -4.40 -9.80 9.04
CA PRO A 36 -2.94 -9.70 8.89
C PRO A 36 -2.42 -10.43 7.66
N ALA A 37 -2.88 -11.66 7.40
CA ALA A 37 -2.48 -12.44 6.23
C ALA A 37 -2.83 -11.69 4.95
N LEU A 38 -4.04 -11.10 4.84
CA LEU A 38 -4.42 -10.31 3.67
C LEU A 38 -3.46 -9.13 3.39
N LEU A 39 -2.99 -8.46 4.45
CA LEU A 39 -2.00 -7.39 4.30
C LEU A 39 -0.63 -7.95 3.86
N GLU A 40 -0.21 -9.06 4.44
CA GLU A 40 1.03 -9.77 4.09
C GLU A 40 1.06 -10.14 2.60
N GLU A 41 0.05 -10.86 2.10
CA GLU A 41 -0.02 -11.26 0.68
C GLU A 41 -0.02 -10.03 -0.27
N CYS A 42 -0.67 -8.94 0.16
CA CYS A 42 -0.65 -7.70 -0.61
C CYS A 42 0.75 -7.06 -0.65
N CYS A 43 1.50 -7.09 0.45
CA CYS A 43 2.87 -6.62 0.52
C CYS A 43 3.81 -7.49 -0.32
N GLU A 44 3.71 -8.81 -0.25
CA GLU A 44 4.51 -9.72 -1.07
C GLU A 44 4.21 -9.52 -2.56
N CYS A 45 2.94 -9.32 -2.92
CA CYS A 45 2.56 -9.00 -4.29
C CYS A 45 3.20 -7.68 -4.76
N ILE A 46 3.24 -6.67 -3.87
CA ILE A 46 3.89 -5.38 -4.15
C ILE A 46 5.40 -5.57 -4.33
N ASP A 47 6.05 -6.45 -3.57
CA ASP A 47 7.46 -6.78 -3.73
C ASP A 47 7.75 -7.42 -5.08
N GLY A 48 6.89 -8.35 -5.52
CA GLY A 48 6.91 -8.87 -6.89
C GLY A 48 6.83 -7.76 -7.95
N VAL A 49 5.92 -6.79 -7.78
CA VAL A 49 5.80 -5.63 -8.67
C VAL A 49 7.07 -4.77 -8.66
N ASN A 50 7.61 -4.47 -7.48
CA ASN A 50 8.80 -3.64 -7.32
C ASN A 50 10.03 -4.28 -7.97
N ASN A 51 10.14 -5.61 -7.90
CA ASN A 51 11.23 -6.39 -8.46
C ASN A 51 10.98 -6.82 -9.92
N ARG A 52 9.81 -6.51 -10.48
CA ARG A 52 9.34 -6.99 -11.80
C ARG A 52 9.34 -8.52 -11.91
N ASP A 53 9.12 -9.19 -10.80
CA ASP A 53 9.04 -10.65 -10.73
C ASP A 53 7.63 -11.13 -11.04
N LEU A 54 7.40 -11.50 -12.30
CA LEU A 54 6.11 -11.99 -12.77
C LEU A 54 5.73 -13.37 -12.21
N VAL A 55 6.69 -14.13 -11.68
CA VAL A 55 6.41 -15.43 -11.04
C VAL A 55 5.83 -15.15 -9.67
N ASN A 56 6.53 -14.36 -8.86
CA ASN A 56 6.06 -13.93 -7.54
C ASN A 56 4.70 -13.27 -7.64
N ILE A 57 4.51 -12.30 -8.54
CA ILE A 57 3.21 -11.62 -8.72
C ILE A 57 2.07 -12.62 -8.96
N LYS A 58 2.30 -13.69 -9.73
CA LYS A 58 1.25 -14.68 -10.01
C LYS A 58 0.92 -15.54 -8.79
N GLU A 59 1.93 -15.87 -7.99
CA GLU A 59 1.80 -16.62 -6.75
C GLU A 59 0.96 -15.81 -5.74
N GLU A 60 1.40 -14.59 -5.42
CA GLU A 60 0.72 -13.76 -4.42
C GLU A 60 -0.67 -13.31 -4.85
N LEU A 61 -0.91 -13.12 -6.16
CA LEU A 61 -2.28 -12.88 -6.65
C LEU A 61 -3.18 -14.10 -6.36
N GLY A 62 -2.64 -15.31 -6.42
CA GLY A 62 -3.32 -16.53 -6.01
C GLY A 62 -3.65 -16.53 -4.52
N ASP A 63 -2.70 -16.15 -3.67
CA ASP A 63 -2.89 -16.13 -2.21
C ASP A 63 -3.83 -15.02 -1.74
N ILE A 64 -3.81 -13.86 -2.41
CA ILE A 64 -4.84 -12.82 -2.22
C ILE A 64 -6.23 -13.37 -2.60
N ILE A 65 -6.35 -14.07 -3.73
CA ILE A 65 -7.63 -14.67 -4.16
C ILE A 65 -8.09 -15.75 -3.17
N PHE A 66 -7.18 -16.59 -2.69
CA PHE A 66 -7.47 -17.60 -1.67
C PHE A 66 -7.96 -16.95 -0.37
N THR A 67 -7.18 -16.01 0.18
CA THR A 67 -7.47 -15.35 1.45
C THR A 67 -8.80 -14.59 1.41
N THR A 68 -9.05 -13.84 0.33
CA THR A 68 -10.34 -13.13 0.16
C THR A 68 -11.52 -14.08 -0.04
N SER A 69 -11.32 -15.22 -0.72
CA SER A 69 -12.36 -16.24 -0.88
C SER A 69 -12.63 -16.99 0.43
N LEU A 70 -11.61 -17.24 1.24
CA LEU A 70 -11.73 -17.85 2.56
C LEU A 70 -12.54 -16.95 3.51
N ILE A 71 -12.19 -15.65 3.57
CA ILE A 71 -12.95 -14.64 4.32
C ILE A 71 -14.40 -14.61 3.85
N SER A 72 -14.63 -14.61 2.53
CA SER A 72 -15.98 -14.58 1.97
C SER A 72 -16.79 -15.82 2.35
N TYR A 73 -16.16 -17.00 2.39
CA TYR A 73 -16.82 -18.23 2.83
C TYR A 73 -17.11 -18.24 4.33
N ILE A 74 -16.25 -17.64 5.17
CA ILE A 74 -16.51 -17.46 6.61
C ILE A 74 -17.78 -16.61 6.82
N ILE A 75 -17.89 -15.50 6.09
CA ILE A 75 -19.08 -14.63 6.13
C ILE A 75 -20.35 -15.40 5.72
N GLU A 76 -20.24 -16.29 4.73
CA GLU A 76 -21.32 -17.18 4.32
C GLU A 76 -21.72 -18.18 5.42
N GLN A 77 -20.74 -18.79 6.10
CA GLN A 77 -20.99 -19.68 7.24
C GLN A 77 -21.69 -18.96 8.40
N GLU A 78 -21.47 -17.65 8.55
CA GLU A 78 -22.13 -16.80 9.55
C GLU A 78 -23.53 -16.30 9.11
N ASN A 79 -24.03 -16.73 7.96
CA ASN A 79 -25.28 -16.27 7.33
C ASN A 79 -25.31 -14.75 7.05
N ASN A 80 -24.15 -14.14 6.82
CA ASN A 80 -24.00 -12.70 6.59
C ASN A 80 -23.86 -12.33 5.09
N GLY A 81 -24.27 -13.23 4.20
CA GLY A 81 -24.20 -13.07 2.73
C GLY A 81 -23.34 -14.15 2.08
N SER A 82 -23.48 -14.32 0.77
CA SER A 82 -22.71 -15.32 0.00
C SER A 82 -21.54 -14.69 -0.75
N ILE A 83 -20.63 -15.53 -1.23
CA ILE A 83 -19.59 -15.11 -2.19
C ILE A 83 -20.23 -14.46 -3.44
N ASP A 84 -21.35 -15.00 -3.90
CA ASP A 84 -22.10 -14.45 -5.04
C ASP A 84 -22.64 -13.05 -4.75
N ASP A 85 -23.09 -12.77 -3.54
CA ASP A 85 -23.54 -11.42 -3.14
C ASP A 85 -22.38 -10.42 -3.17
N ILE A 86 -21.20 -10.82 -2.69
CA ILE A 86 -19.99 -9.98 -2.70
C ILE A 86 -19.57 -9.67 -4.14
N ILE A 87 -19.52 -10.69 -5.01
CA ILE A 87 -19.17 -10.54 -6.42
C ILE A 87 -20.22 -9.71 -7.18
N LYS A 88 -21.51 -9.95 -6.91
CA LYS A 88 -22.60 -9.17 -7.48
C LYS A 88 -22.48 -7.70 -7.11
N ASN A 89 -22.15 -7.39 -5.86
CA ASN A 89 -21.97 -6.00 -5.40
C ASN A 89 -20.88 -5.26 -6.18
N VAL A 90 -19.74 -5.91 -6.48
CA VAL A 90 -18.69 -5.30 -7.31
C VAL A 90 -19.11 -5.20 -8.77
N ASN A 91 -19.78 -6.22 -9.32
CA ASN A 91 -20.29 -6.20 -10.70
C ASN A 91 -21.28 -5.06 -10.93
N ASP A 92 -22.33 -4.97 -10.09
CA ASP A 92 -23.35 -3.92 -10.17
C ASP A 92 -22.73 -2.53 -10.02
N LYS A 93 -21.73 -2.38 -9.13
CA LYS A 93 -20.97 -1.15 -8.96
C LYS A 93 -20.14 -0.81 -10.19
N MET A 94 -19.46 -1.78 -10.80
CA MET A 94 -18.64 -1.54 -11.99
C MET A 94 -19.52 -1.18 -13.19
N VAL A 95 -20.62 -1.89 -13.43
CA VAL A 95 -21.59 -1.56 -14.48
C VAL A 95 -22.16 -0.16 -14.26
N ARG A 96 -22.65 0.14 -13.05
CA ARG A 96 -23.22 1.45 -12.71
C ARG A 96 -22.22 2.60 -12.91
N ARG A 97 -20.94 2.40 -12.60
CA ARG A 97 -19.89 3.44 -12.72
C ARG A 97 -19.32 3.59 -14.13
N HIS A 98 -19.66 2.71 -15.06
CA HIS A 98 -19.20 2.75 -16.46
C HIS A 98 -20.35 2.76 -17.46
N PRO A 99 -21.33 3.68 -17.35
CA PRO A 99 -22.43 3.77 -18.31
C PRO A 99 -21.93 4.05 -19.74
N HIS A 100 -20.78 4.70 -19.91
CA HIS A 100 -20.17 4.89 -21.23
C HIS A 100 -19.72 3.58 -21.91
N ILE A 101 -19.54 2.50 -21.14
CA ILE A 101 -19.27 1.15 -21.67
C ILE A 101 -20.56 0.32 -21.75
N PHE A 102 -21.37 0.32 -20.69
CA PHE A 102 -22.50 -0.62 -20.54
C PHE A 102 -23.88 -0.05 -20.90
N SER A 103 -24.00 1.25 -21.14
CA SER A 103 -25.27 1.95 -21.42
C SER A 103 -25.19 2.92 -22.60
N ASN A 104 -24.10 2.88 -23.37
CA ASN A 104 -23.89 3.67 -24.59
C ASN A 104 -23.99 5.20 -24.39
N THR A 105 -23.74 5.72 -23.18
CA THR A 105 -23.66 7.17 -22.95
C THR A 105 -22.40 7.73 -23.62
N GLN A 106 -22.59 8.70 -24.51
CA GLN A 106 -21.48 9.39 -25.19
C GLN A 106 -20.92 10.54 -24.34
N GLY A 107 -19.71 10.99 -24.70
CA GLY A 107 -19.11 12.21 -24.12
C GLY A 107 -17.97 11.99 -23.11
N VAL A 108 -17.63 10.73 -22.81
CA VAL A 108 -16.48 10.37 -21.97
C VAL A 108 -15.37 9.83 -22.87
N ASP A 109 -14.36 10.66 -23.14
CA ASP A 109 -13.24 10.41 -24.05
C ASP A 109 -11.87 10.54 -23.36
N SER A 110 -11.85 10.85 -22.05
CA SER A 110 -10.62 11.03 -21.27
C SER A 110 -10.75 10.46 -19.87
N SER A 111 -9.60 10.12 -19.26
CA SER A 111 -9.51 9.67 -17.87
C SER A 111 -10.13 10.65 -16.88
N GLU A 112 -9.97 11.95 -17.12
CA GLU A 112 -10.47 13.02 -16.26
C GLU A 112 -12.00 13.03 -16.25
N LYS A 113 -12.62 12.90 -17.42
CA LYS A 113 -14.08 12.82 -17.53
C LYS A 113 -14.64 11.55 -16.90
N VAL A 114 -13.94 10.41 -17.02
CA VAL A 114 -14.31 9.17 -16.31
C VAL A 114 -14.33 9.39 -14.79
N LEU A 115 -13.30 10.05 -14.26
CA LEU A 115 -13.19 10.33 -12.82
C LEU A 115 -14.31 11.28 -12.34
N GLN A 116 -14.65 12.32 -13.12
CA GLN A 116 -15.77 13.21 -12.82
C GLN A 116 -17.09 12.44 -12.77
N GLN A 117 -17.36 11.62 -13.79
CA GLN A 117 -18.55 10.78 -13.85
C GLN A 117 -18.65 9.84 -12.62
N TRP A 118 -17.53 9.24 -12.19
CA TRP A 118 -17.53 8.40 -10.99
C TRP A 118 -17.88 9.17 -9.72
N GLU A 119 -17.40 10.40 -9.55
CA GLU A 119 -17.75 11.22 -8.38
C GLU A 119 -19.23 11.66 -8.42
N GLU A 120 -19.77 12.01 -9.59
CA GLU A 120 -21.19 12.31 -9.75
C GLU A 120 -22.09 11.13 -9.40
N ILE A 121 -21.76 9.93 -9.91
CA ILE A 121 -22.50 8.69 -9.61
C ILE A 121 -22.46 8.37 -8.11
N LYS A 122 -21.28 8.50 -7.47
CA LYS A 122 -21.14 8.29 -6.01
C LYS A 122 -22.03 9.25 -5.22
N LYS A 123 -22.13 10.51 -5.64
CA LYS A 123 -22.92 11.55 -4.96
C LYS A 123 -24.42 11.35 -5.18
N ASN A 124 -24.83 11.13 -6.42
CA ASN A 124 -26.24 11.23 -6.83
C ASN A 124 -26.99 9.89 -6.74
N GLN A 125 -26.30 8.75 -6.94
CA GLN A 125 -26.95 7.43 -7.03
C GLN A 125 -26.62 6.51 -5.86
N GLU A 126 -25.37 6.54 -5.35
CA GLU A 126 -24.97 5.65 -4.26
C GLU A 126 -25.29 6.20 -2.86
N GLY A 127 -25.83 7.41 -2.76
CA GLY A 127 -26.13 8.07 -1.48
C GLY A 127 -24.90 8.27 -0.60
N ARG A 128 -23.68 8.13 -1.14
CA ARG A 128 -22.42 8.26 -0.42
C ARG A 128 -22.04 9.73 -0.27
N VAL A 129 -22.87 10.47 0.45
CA VAL A 129 -22.57 11.83 0.88
C VAL A 129 -21.83 11.72 2.21
N LYS A 130 -20.50 11.58 2.17
CA LYS A 130 -19.70 11.65 3.40
C LYS A 130 -19.69 13.10 3.90
N LYS A 131 -19.79 13.29 5.22
CA LYS A 131 -19.79 14.62 5.84
C LYS A 131 -18.46 15.34 5.60
N ASN A 132 -17.33 14.64 5.71
CA ASN A 132 -16.01 15.26 5.54
C ASN A 132 -15.23 14.64 4.36
N LEU A 133 -14.35 15.46 3.77
CA LEU A 133 -13.50 15.10 2.64
C LEU A 133 -12.59 13.88 2.93
N LEU A 134 -12.03 13.83 4.14
CA LEU A 134 -11.02 12.84 4.54
C LEU A 134 -11.62 11.54 5.09
N ASP A 135 -12.93 11.48 5.34
CA ASP A 135 -13.61 10.27 5.85
C ASP A 135 -13.46 9.06 4.89
N LYS A 136 -13.03 9.28 3.64
CA LYS A 136 -12.78 8.22 2.64
C LYS A 136 -11.43 7.51 2.82
N ILE A 137 -10.56 7.97 3.70
CA ILE A 137 -9.23 7.36 3.93
C ILE A 137 -9.38 6.23 4.96
N PRO A 138 -9.00 4.99 4.63
CA PRO A 138 -9.01 3.91 5.60
C PRO A 138 -8.12 4.25 6.80
N THR A 139 -8.63 4.03 8.01
CA THR A 139 -7.88 4.31 9.24
C THR A 139 -6.65 3.42 9.38
N SER A 140 -6.72 2.21 8.80
CA SER A 140 -5.69 1.17 8.81
C SER A 140 -4.59 1.34 7.75
N LEU A 141 -4.66 2.36 6.88
CA LEU A 141 -3.54 2.63 5.98
C LEU A 141 -2.28 2.92 6.79
N PRO A 142 -1.11 2.37 6.40
CA PRO A 142 0.13 2.71 7.08
C PRO A 142 0.40 4.23 6.95
N PRO A 143 1.13 4.83 7.90
CA PRO A 143 1.24 6.29 7.99
C PRO A 143 1.74 6.99 6.72
N LEU A 144 2.67 6.38 5.97
CA LEU A 144 3.22 6.97 4.75
C LEU A 144 2.16 7.08 3.64
N GLU A 145 1.45 5.98 3.37
CA GLU A 145 0.37 5.89 2.39
C GLU A 145 -0.81 6.77 2.82
N LYS A 146 -1.10 6.79 4.13
CA LYS A 146 -2.17 7.61 4.69
C LYS A 146 -1.88 9.10 4.48
N SER A 147 -0.67 9.57 4.79
CA SER A 147 -0.23 10.95 4.55
C SER A 147 -0.33 11.32 3.07
N PHE A 148 0.14 10.43 2.18
CA PHE A 148 0.05 10.64 0.73
C PHE A 148 -1.40 10.76 0.24
N GLU A 149 -2.30 9.90 0.72
CA GLU A 149 -3.73 9.94 0.37
C GLU A 149 -4.48 11.13 0.97
N ILE A 150 -4.11 11.60 2.18
CA ILE A 150 -4.61 12.85 2.75
C ILE A 150 -4.31 14.00 1.79
N GLN A 151 -3.04 14.15 1.43
CA GLN A 151 -2.56 15.28 0.62
C GLN A 151 -3.16 15.27 -0.80
N LYS A 152 -3.28 14.09 -1.44
CA LYS A 152 -3.97 13.95 -2.74
C LYS A 152 -5.45 14.30 -2.70
N LYS A 153 -6.11 14.14 -1.55
CA LYS A 153 -7.53 14.50 -1.41
C LYS A 153 -7.73 15.99 -1.22
N VAL A 154 -6.88 16.64 -0.43
CA VAL A 154 -6.96 18.09 -0.20
C VAL A 154 -6.52 18.88 -1.44
N GLU A 155 -5.55 18.40 -2.20
CA GLU A 155 -5.17 18.97 -3.51
C GLU A 155 -6.38 19.07 -4.46
N LYS A 156 -7.20 18.01 -4.53
CA LYS A 156 -8.37 17.95 -5.44
C LYS A 156 -9.43 19.02 -5.17
N VAL A 157 -9.43 19.63 -3.98
CA VAL A 157 -10.32 20.74 -3.65
C VAL A 157 -9.61 22.09 -3.72
N GLY A 158 -8.41 22.14 -4.28
CA GLY A 158 -7.60 23.34 -4.45
C GLY A 158 -6.76 23.70 -3.23
N PHE A 159 -6.66 22.83 -2.22
CA PHE A 159 -5.75 23.05 -1.09
C PHE A 159 -4.39 22.44 -1.43
N ASP A 160 -3.60 23.18 -2.19
CA ASP A 160 -2.24 22.82 -2.56
C ASP A 160 -1.36 24.06 -2.75
N TRP A 161 -0.05 23.86 -2.73
CA TRP A 161 0.95 24.88 -3.04
C TRP A 161 1.02 25.13 -4.55
N GLU A 162 1.25 26.38 -4.95
CA GLU A 162 1.40 26.73 -6.36
C GLU A 162 2.83 26.51 -6.88
N ASN A 163 3.82 26.59 -5.99
CA ASN A 163 5.23 26.55 -6.33
C ASN A 163 5.99 25.53 -5.46
N ILE A 164 6.87 24.77 -6.12
CA ILE A 164 7.78 23.82 -5.45
C ILE A 164 8.70 24.51 -4.42
N ASN A 165 9.06 25.78 -4.64
CA ASN A 165 9.91 26.52 -3.71
C ASN A 165 9.25 26.69 -2.34
N ASP A 166 7.93 26.87 -2.29
CA ASP A 166 7.22 27.01 -1.02
C ASP A 166 7.23 25.69 -0.23
N ILE A 167 7.17 24.56 -0.94
CA ILE A 167 7.31 23.23 -0.33
C ILE A 167 8.73 23.05 0.23
N PHE A 168 9.78 23.47 -0.50
CA PHE A 168 11.15 23.43 0.02
C PHE A 168 11.33 24.35 1.23
N ASN A 169 10.76 25.54 1.21
CA ASN A 169 10.78 26.45 2.35
C ASN A 169 10.11 25.81 3.57
N LYS A 170 8.97 25.13 3.39
CA LYS A 170 8.32 24.41 4.48
C LYS A 170 9.19 23.26 4.99
N ILE A 171 9.83 22.47 4.13
CA ILE A 171 10.78 21.43 4.58
C ILE A 171 11.92 22.03 5.41
N LEU A 172 12.44 23.21 5.03
CA LEU A 172 13.48 23.89 5.78
C LEU A 172 12.99 24.42 7.14
N GLU A 173 11.76 24.93 7.19
CA GLU A 173 11.07 25.34 8.43
C GLU A 173 10.93 24.16 9.40
N GLU A 174 10.35 23.04 8.95
CA GLU A 174 10.19 21.82 9.76
C GLU A 174 11.55 21.25 10.22
N THR A 175 12.57 21.33 9.35
CA THR A 175 13.94 20.94 9.72
C THR A 175 14.51 21.82 10.82
N GLN A 176 14.13 23.09 10.88
CA GLN A 176 14.55 24.00 11.94
C GLN A 176 13.77 23.72 13.23
N GLU A 177 12.46 23.45 13.15
CA GLU A 177 11.63 23.09 14.31
C GLU A 177 12.14 21.80 14.98
N VAL A 178 12.56 20.79 14.19
CA VAL A 178 13.23 19.59 14.71
C VAL A 178 14.51 19.95 15.50
N LYS A 179 15.33 20.89 15.01
CA LYS A 179 16.55 21.29 15.74
C LYS A 179 16.21 22.00 17.05
N ASP A 180 15.24 22.89 17.02
CA ASP A 180 14.79 23.63 18.21
C ASP A 180 14.18 22.68 19.26
N ALA A 181 13.48 21.62 18.81
CA ALA A 181 12.97 20.56 19.67
C ALA A 181 14.08 19.71 20.31
N ILE A 182 15.17 19.43 19.57
CA ILE A 182 16.37 18.75 20.11
C ILE A 182 17.01 19.62 21.21
N ASP A 183 17.19 20.91 20.95
CA ASP A 183 17.85 21.84 21.88
C ASP A 183 17.04 22.06 23.16
N SER A 184 15.71 21.98 23.07
CA SER A 184 14.79 22.07 24.21
C SER A 184 14.61 20.75 24.98
N ASN A 185 15.20 19.64 24.51
CA ASN A 185 15.13 18.30 25.09
C ASN A 185 13.70 17.81 25.39
N ASN A 186 12.74 18.23 24.56
CA ASN A 186 11.34 17.83 24.66
C ASN A 186 11.05 16.71 23.66
N GLN A 187 11.02 15.46 24.14
CA GLN A 187 10.85 14.28 23.29
C GLN A 187 9.48 14.23 22.59
N ASP A 188 8.41 14.60 23.29
CA ASP A 188 7.07 14.60 22.70
C ASP A 188 6.99 15.63 21.56
N ASN A 189 7.59 16.82 21.74
CA ASN A 189 7.65 17.81 20.68
C ASN A 189 8.51 17.34 19.52
N LEU A 190 9.67 16.73 19.80
CA LEU A 190 10.56 16.19 18.77
C LEU A 190 9.85 15.14 17.90
N GLU A 191 9.04 14.26 18.49
CA GLU A 191 8.25 13.28 17.73
C GLU A 191 7.27 13.98 16.76
N MET A 192 6.59 15.05 17.21
CA MET A 192 5.71 15.84 16.35
C MET A 192 6.45 16.51 15.19
N GLU A 193 7.55 17.23 15.48
CA GLU A 193 8.30 17.94 14.43
C GLU A 193 8.91 16.98 13.39
N ILE A 194 9.35 15.79 13.83
CA ILE A 194 9.79 14.73 12.90
C ILE A 194 8.62 14.26 12.03
N GLY A 195 7.42 14.13 12.61
CA GLY A 195 6.19 13.82 11.90
C GLY A 195 5.87 14.86 10.82
N ASP A 196 5.94 16.15 11.15
CA ASP A 196 5.63 17.24 10.23
C ASP A 196 6.69 17.40 9.13
N LEU A 197 7.97 17.16 9.44
CA LEU A 197 9.03 17.06 8.45
C LEU A 197 8.78 15.91 7.46
N LEU A 198 8.44 14.71 7.95
CA LEU A 198 8.10 13.57 7.09
C LEU A 198 6.87 13.88 6.24
N PHE A 199 5.84 14.50 6.81
CA PHE A 199 4.63 14.91 6.10
C PHE A 199 4.95 15.91 4.97
N SER A 200 5.85 16.86 5.22
CA SER A 200 6.32 17.82 4.23
C SER A 200 7.12 17.17 3.09
N VAL A 201 7.95 16.16 3.39
CA VAL A 201 8.67 15.37 2.37
C VAL A 201 7.71 14.52 1.52
N VAL A 202 6.64 13.97 2.12
CA VAL A 202 5.56 13.31 1.37
C VAL A 202 4.87 14.30 0.43
N ASN A 203 4.67 15.54 0.87
CA ASN A 203 4.06 16.58 0.03
C ASN A 203 4.92 16.95 -1.17
N LEU A 204 6.24 17.06 -0.99
CA LEU A 204 7.17 17.21 -2.10
C LEU A 204 7.07 16.04 -3.09
N SER A 205 7.05 14.81 -2.58
CA SER A 205 6.92 13.61 -3.42
C SER A 205 5.62 13.65 -4.25
N ARG A 206 4.50 13.98 -3.60
CA ARG A 206 3.20 14.14 -4.27
C ARG A 206 3.21 15.23 -5.32
N PHE A 207 3.72 16.41 -5.00
CA PHE A 207 3.83 17.53 -5.93
C PHE A 207 4.63 17.16 -7.19
N LEU A 208 5.70 16.38 -7.01
CA LEU A 208 6.53 15.83 -8.09
C LEU A 208 5.92 14.61 -8.80
N LYS A 209 4.70 14.19 -8.42
CA LYS A 209 4.01 12.99 -8.93
C LYS A 209 4.80 11.70 -8.71
N ILE A 210 5.57 11.66 -7.62
CA ILE A 210 6.32 10.51 -7.17
C ILE A 210 5.55 9.85 -6.02
N ASP A 211 5.38 8.54 -6.13
CA ASP A 211 4.84 7.72 -5.04
C ASP A 211 5.92 7.56 -3.95
N PRO A 212 5.69 8.06 -2.72
CA PRO A 212 6.71 8.09 -1.67
C PRO A 212 7.09 6.68 -1.20
N SER A 213 6.12 5.76 -1.12
CA SER A 213 6.36 4.36 -0.72
C SER A 213 7.26 3.65 -1.72
N LYS A 214 7.01 3.84 -3.03
CA LYS A 214 7.88 3.31 -4.08
C LYS A 214 9.28 3.93 -4.06
N ALA A 215 9.37 5.24 -3.83
CA ALA A 215 10.65 5.94 -3.75
C ALA A 215 11.50 5.44 -2.57
N LEU A 216 10.87 5.24 -1.42
CA LEU A 216 11.52 4.71 -0.22
C LEU A 216 11.91 3.23 -0.40
N ALA A 217 11.03 2.39 -0.97
CA ALA A 217 11.33 1.00 -1.28
C ALA A 217 12.57 0.86 -2.19
N ARG A 218 12.70 1.70 -3.22
CA ARG A 218 13.91 1.74 -4.07
C ARG A 218 15.17 2.11 -3.28
N THR A 219 15.04 3.01 -2.31
CA THR A 219 16.16 3.41 -1.45
C THR A 219 16.55 2.29 -0.50
N ASN A 220 15.58 1.61 0.10
CA ASN A 220 15.79 0.44 0.97
C ASN A 220 16.48 -0.69 0.20
N ASN A 221 15.99 -1.04 -0.99
CA ASN A 221 16.60 -2.09 -1.83
C ASN A 221 18.04 -1.76 -2.23
N LYS A 222 18.33 -0.49 -2.53
CA LYS A 222 19.70 -0.04 -2.80
C LYS A 222 20.59 -0.16 -1.55
N PHE A 223 20.07 0.19 -0.37
CA PHE A 223 20.80 0.01 0.89
C PHE A 223 21.10 -1.46 1.15
N LEU A 224 20.10 -2.35 1.02
CA LEU A 224 20.24 -3.78 1.22
C LEU A 224 21.31 -4.38 0.31
N LYS A 225 21.27 -4.09 -1.00
CA LYS A 225 22.28 -4.57 -1.96
C LYS A 225 23.70 -4.16 -1.58
N ARG A 226 23.87 -2.88 -1.20
CA ARG A 226 25.17 -2.35 -0.78
C ARG A 226 25.65 -2.98 0.51
N PHE A 227 24.75 -3.16 1.46
CA PHE A 227 25.11 -3.78 2.73
C PHE A 227 25.46 -5.26 2.53
N SER A 228 24.70 -6.03 1.74
CA SER A 228 25.05 -7.42 1.39
C SER A 228 26.43 -7.53 0.74
N PHE A 229 26.80 -6.58 -0.14
CA PHE A 229 28.17 -6.51 -0.66
C PHE A 229 29.21 -6.33 0.45
N ILE A 230 28.96 -5.45 1.43
CA ILE A 230 29.84 -5.29 2.60
C ILE A 230 29.92 -6.61 3.36
N GLU A 231 28.80 -7.29 3.62
CA GLU A 231 28.78 -8.56 4.34
C GLU A 231 29.63 -9.63 3.64
N ASP A 232 29.49 -9.77 2.33
CA ASP A 232 30.26 -10.72 1.53
C ASP A 232 31.76 -10.38 1.53
N GLN A 233 32.11 -9.10 1.40
CA GLN A 233 33.50 -8.65 1.44
C GLN A 233 34.12 -8.82 2.82
N MET A 234 33.40 -8.53 3.89
CA MET A 234 33.84 -8.75 5.26
C MET A 234 34.07 -10.24 5.52
N ARG A 235 33.13 -11.09 5.09
CA ARG A 235 33.24 -12.55 5.18
C ARG A 235 34.45 -13.10 4.42
N SER A 236 34.71 -12.59 3.21
CA SER A 236 35.87 -12.99 2.40
C SER A 236 37.22 -12.63 3.04
N LYS A 237 37.23 -11.65 3.94
CA LYS A 237 38.40 -11.21 4.70
C LYS A 237 38.46 -11.80 6.11
N GLU A 238 37.55 -12.73 6.43
CA GLU A 238 37.41 -13.32 7.77
C GLU A 238 37.17 -12.26 8.87
N LEU A 239 36.56 -11.13 8.51
CA LEU A 239 36.22 -10.05 9.43
C LEU A 239 34.74 -10.12 9.84
N VAL A 240 34.46 -9.72 11.07
CA VAL A 240 33.09 -9.65 11.62
C VAL A 240 32.48 -8.25 11.44
N LEU A 241 31.16 -8.21 11.24
CA LEU A 241 30.39 -6.97 11.28
C LEU A 241 30.33 -6.46 12.73
N HIS A 242 31.23 -5.56 13.06
CA HIS A 242 31.33 -4.98 14.40
C HIS A 242 31.74 -3.51 14.29
N LYS A 243 31.34 -2.70 15.27
CA LYS A 243 31.66 -1.26 15.31
C LYS A 243 33.15 -0.97 15.19
N ASP A 244 34.00 -1.87 15.69
CA ASP A 244 35.46 -1.72 15.62
C ASP A 244 35.99 -1.79 14.18
N ASN A 245 35.23 -2.44 13.28
CA ASN A 245 35.52 -2.51 11.84
C ASN A 245 34.79 -1.44 11.03
N PHE A 246 34.18 -0.43 11.67
CA PHE A 246 33.37 0.59 10.98
C PHE A 246 34.12 1.25 9.82
N LYS A 247 35.39 1.59 10.01
CA LYS A 247 36.21 2.20 8.96
C LYS A 247 36.33 1.31 7.71
N ILE A 248 36.46 0.00 7.90
CA ILE A 248 36.51 -0.97 6.79
C ILE A 248 35.13 -1.07 6.12
N MET A 249 34.05 -1.11 6.92
CA MET A 249 32.68 -1.14 6.41
C MET A 249 32.35 0.12 5.60
N ASP A 250 32.81 1.28 6.04
CA ASP A 250 32.62 2.58 5.37
C ASP A 250 33.40 2.63 4.03
N GLU A 251 34.64 2.17 4.01
CA GLU A 251 35.42 2.02 2.77
C GLU A 251 34.76 1.05 1.77
N LEU A 252 34.20 -0.06 2.26
CA LEU A 252 33.45 -1.01 1.43
C LEU A 252 32.11 -0.44 0.96
N TRP A 253 31.45 0.39 1.77
CA TRP A 253 30.25 1.11 1.40
C TRP A 253 30.52 2.07 0.23
N ASP A 254 31.60 2.85 0.29
CA ASP A 254 31.98 3.73 -0.82
C ASP A 254 32.31 2.97 -2.09
N LYS A 255 33.04 1.83 -1.99
CA LYS A 255 33.28 0.93 -3.13
C LYS A 255 31.98 0.38 -3.72
N SER A 256 31.01 0.02 -2.88
CA SER A 256 29.71 -0.49 -3.36
C SER A 256 28.97 0.53 -4.25
N LYS A 257 29.14 1.84 -3.99
CA LYS A 257 28.53 2.92 -4.79
C LYS A 257 29.12 3.03 -6.19
N GLU A 258 30.39 2.65 -6.36
CA GLU A 258 31.11 2.73 -7.64
C GLU A 258 30.71 1.58 -8.59
N LEU A 259 30.36 0.41 -8.04
CA LEU A 259 29.98 -0.77 -8.82
C LEU A 259 28.58 -0.70 -9.45
N GLU A 260 27.72 0.21 -8.97
CA GLU A 260 26.33 0.38 -9.43
C GLU A 260 26.14 1.57 -10.41
N LYS A 261 27.21 2.28 -10.78
CA LYS A 261 27.17 3.36 -11.80
C LYS A 261 27.26 2.79 -13.21
#